data_AF-A0A8T0QT56-F1
#
_entry.id   AF-A0A8T0QT56-F1
#
_cell.length_a   1.000
_cell.length_b   1.000
_cell.length_c   1.000
_cell.angle_alpha   90.00
_cell.angle_beta   90.00
_cell.angle_gamma   90.00
#
_symmetry.space_group_name_H-M   'P 1'
#
loop_
_entity.id
_entity.type
_entity.pdbx_description
1 polymer ?
#
loop_
_entity_poly.entity_id
_entity_poly.type
_entity_poly.pdbx_seq_one_letter_code
_entity_poly.pdbx_strand_id
1 'polypeptide(L)'
;MEAAREEQREAAANGLWRQELPPGGELRLAVGPHRLPLGPSRLLGGESEMFPALGQACHRHRGELEHYMNYTSGGECPSNEAFAQRLMLKGCEPLPRRRCRPRTPAGYVEPAPLPASLWAIPPDTSIVWDAYTCKNYSCLVNRGRARGTYDCKDCFDLGGREKDRWMRRGGGMDGDDRGSLDYTIDGVLAAVPRGTVRIGLDIGGGSGTFAARMRERGVTVVTTTTNFDGPFNSFVAARGLVALHLNVAARLPFADGTLDLVHSMHVLSSWIPDAVLELALFDVYRVLRPGGVFWLDHFFCLGAQLDATYLPMFERIGFEKLRWNAGRKLDRGIEMDEWYISALLRKPRR
;
A
#
# COMPACT_ATOMS: atom_id res chain seq x y z
N MET A 1 3.20 28.35 -13.25
CA MET A 1 3.68 27.48 -14.35
C MET A 1 5.08 27.82 -14.81
N GLU A 2 5.48 29.10 -14.82
CA GLU A 2 6.83 29.54 -15.22
C GLU A 2 7.92 29.08 -14.24
N ALA A 3 7.69 29.21 -12.93
CA ALA A 3 8.59 28.70 -11.88
C ALA A 3 8.86 27.18 -11.95
N ALA A 4 7.88 26.38 -12.39
CA ALA A 4 8.04 24.93 -12.56
C ALA A 4 8.85 24.57 -13.81
N ARG A 5 8.80 25.41 -14.86
CA ARG A 5 9.61 25.27 -16.07
C ARG A 5 11.04 25.74 -15.85
N GLU A 6 11.24 26.74 -15.02
CA GLU A 6 12.55 27.25 -14.61
C GLU A 6 13.26 26.24 -13.68
N GLU A 7 12.54 25.63 -12.73
CA GLU A 7 13.06 24.54 -11.90
C GLU A 7 13.45 23.29 -12.73
N GLN A 8 12.65 22.95 -13.76
CA GLN A 8 12.99 21.87 -14.70
C GLN A 8 14.19 22.20 -15.59
N ARG A 9 14.36 23.48 -15.99
CA ARG A 9 15.53 23.94 -16.77
C ARG A 9 16.80 24.00 -15.92
N GLU A 10 16.73 24.44 -14.67
CA GLU A 10 17.86 24.42 -13.74
C GLU A 10 18.27 22.99 -13.36
N ALA A 11 17.32 22.08 -13.17
CA ALA A 11 17.58 20.66 -12.93
C ALA A 11 18.25 19.97 -14.13
N ALA A 12 17.96 20.44 -15.35
CA ALA A 12 18.62 19.98 -16.57
C ALA A 12 20.00 20.62 -16.79
N ALA A 13 20.23 21.85 -16.32
CA ALA A 13 21.44 22.62 -16.57
C ALA A 13 22.60 22.36 -15.58
N ASN A 14 22.32 22.11 -14.30
CA ASN A 14 23.34 21.96 -13.25
C ASN A 14 23.68 20.50 -12.88
N GLY A 15 23.21 19.53 -13.66
CA GLY A 15 23.17 18.14 -13.27
C GLY A 15 22.09 17.88 -12.21
N LEU A 16 21.57 16.66 -12.17
CA LEU A 16 20.50 16.22 -11.25
C LEU A 16 20.79 16.50 -9.75
N TRP A 17 22.04 16.80 -9.42
CA TRP A 17 22.51 17.13 -8.08
C TRP A 17 23.06 18.56 -8.08
N ARG A 18 22.42 19.47 -7.33
CA ARG A 18 22.82 20.90 -7.24
C ARG A 18 24.27 21.14 -6.75
N GLN A 19 25.00 20.10 -6.33
CA GLN A 19 26.38 20.11 -5.83
C GLN A 19 27.01 18.70 -6.01
N GLU A 20 28.34 18.64 -6.18
CA GLU A 20 29.06 17.36 -6.29
C GLU A 20 28.94 16.51 -5.01
N LEU A 21 28.60 15.23 -5.17
CA LEU A 21 28.57 14.27 -4.06
C LEU A 21 30.01 13.87 -3.66
N PRO A 22 30.31 13.80 -2.35
CA PRO A 22 31.65 13.48 -1.88
C PRO A 22 32.15 12.13 -2.44
N PRO A 23 33.42 12.04 -2.88
CA PRO A 23 33.99 10.82 -3.44
C PRO A 23 33.99 9.69 -2.41
N GLY A 24 33.59 8.48 -2.83
CA GLY A 24 33.57 7.28 -1.98
C GLY A 24 32.38 7.12 -1.04
N GLY A 25 31.47 8.11 -0.95
CA GLY A 25 30.27 8.01 -0.09
C GLY A 25 29.22 7.01 -0.59
N GLU A 26 28.51 6.33 0.33
CA GLU A 26 27.43 5.39 0.01
C GLU A 26 26.34 6.02 -0.86
N LEU A 27 26.01 7.30 -0.62
CA LEU A 27 25.01 8.00 -1.41
C LEU A 27 25.42 8.10 -2.89
N ARG A 28 26.68 8.47 -3.17
CA ARG A 28 27.18 8.56 -4.55
C ARG A 28 27.07 7.23 -5.27
N LEU A 29 27.41 6.14 -4.58
CA LEU A 29 27.28 4.79 -5.12
C LEU A 29 25.81 4.42 -5.37
N ALA A 30 24.89 4.81 -4.48
CA ALA A 30 23.50 4.40 -4.58
C ALA A 30 22.70 5.12 -5.69
N VAL A 31 23.23 6.23 -6.22
CA VAL A 31 22.51 7.10 -7.18
C VAL A 31 23.24 7.30 -8.50
N GLY A 32 24.55 7.03 -8.56
CA GLY A 32 25.36 7.19 -9.76
C GLY A 32 25.23 6.03 -10.74
N PRO A 33 25.62 6.22 -12.02
CA PRO A 33 25.68 5.15 -12.99
C PRO A 33 26.73 4.09 -12.59
N HIS A 34 26.42 2.83 -12.90
CA HIS A 34 27.32 1.70 -12.69
C HIS A 34 27.71 1.08 -14.03
N ARG A 35 29.01 1.00 -14.31
CA ARG A 35 29.52 0.32 -15.51
C ARG A 35 29.16 -1.16 -15.47
N LEU A 36 28.71 -1.66 -16.62
CA LEU A 36 28.41 -3.07 -16.80
C LEU A 36 29.71 -3.88 -16.85
N PRO A 37 29.79 -5.01 -16.14
CA PRO A 37 31.02 -5.81 -16.06
C PRO A 37 31.44 -6.42 -17.40
N LEU A 38 30.50 -6.58 -18.35
CA LEU A 38 30.73 -7.20 -19.65
C LEU A 38 30.66 -6.19 -20.82
N GLY A 39 30.66 -4.89 -20.53
CA GLY A 39 30.49 -3.86 -21.55
C GLY A 39 29.04 -3.70 -22.05
N PRO A 40 28.84 -3.09 -23.23
CA PRO A 40 27.52 -2.77 -23.80
C PRO A 40 26.53 -3.96 -23.84
N SER A 41 25.31 -3.75 -23.34
CA SER A 41 24.26 -4.78 -23.29
C SER A 41 23.09 -4.46 -24.22
N ARG A 42 22.75 -5.39 -25.12
CA ARG A 42 21.54 -5.29 -25.97
C ARG A 42 20.24 -5.24 -25.15
N LEU A 43 20.23 -5.86 -23.95
CA LEU A 43 19.07 -5.81 -23.04
C LEU A 43 18.82 -4.41 -22.50
N LEU A 44 19.86 -3.57 -22.47
CA LEU A 44 19.79 -2.17 -22.08
C LEU A 44 19.91 -1.25 -23.30
N GLY A 45 19.54 -1.71 -24.49
CA GLY A 45 19.57 -0.87 -25.70
C GLY A 45 20.96 -0.54 -26.24
N GLY A 46 22.01 -1.28 -25.83
CA GLY A 46 23.40 -1.01 -26.21
C GLY A 46 24.17 -0.16 -25.21
N GLU A 47 23.55 0.21 -24.08
CA GLU A 47 24.21 0.96 -23.03
C GLU A 47 25.29 0.14 -22.31
N SER A 48 26.36 0.82 -21.88
CA SER A 48 27.48 0.26 -21.11
C SER A 48 27.39 0.56 -19.61
N GLU A 49 26.37 1.33 -19.20
CA GLU A 49 26.13 1.74 -17.83
C GLU A 49 24.68 1.45 -17.43
N MET A 50 24.47 1.14 -16.16
CA MET A 50 23.15 0.92 -15.55
C MET A 50 22.89 2.01 -14.51
N PHE A 51 21.70 2.59 -14.54
CA PHE A 51 21.27 3.59 -13.57
C PHE A 51 20.44 2.93 -12.45
N PRO A 52 20.71 3.25 -11.18
CA PRO A 52 19.86 2.83 -10.07
C PRO A 52 18.42 3.32 -10.25
N ALA A 53 17.44 2.48 -9.89
CA ALA A 53 16.05 2.89 -9.81
C ALA A 53 15.83 3.74 -8.55
N LEU A 54 16.19 5.03 -8.59
CA LEU A 54 15.92 5.98 -7.51
C LEU A 54 14.79 6.92 -7.94
N GLY A 55 13.83 7.17 -7.06
CA GLY A 55 12.78 8.16 -7.32
C GLY A 55 13.39 9.56 -7.54
N GLN A 56 13.02 10.24 -8.62
CA GLN A 56 13.52 11.59 -8.94
C GLN A 56 13.28 12.60 -7.81
N ALA A 57 12.20 12.44 -7.04
CA ALA A 57 11.92 13.29 -5.88
C ALA A 57 12.95 13.13 -4.75
N CYS A 58 13.69 12.01 -4.66
CA CYS A 58 14.79 11.83 -3.70
C CYS A 58 15.85 12.94 -3.81
N HIS A 59 16.08 13.49 -5.02
CA HIS A 59 17.06 14.55 -5.26
C HIS A 59 16.72 15.84 -4.50
N ARG A 60 15.42 16.08 -4.20
CA ARG A 60 14.96 17.24 -3.42
C ARG A 60 15.24 17.11 -1.92
N HIS A 61 15.60 15.91 -1.44
CA HIS A 61 15.79 15.58 -0.04
C HIS A 61 17.22 15.13 0.28
N ARG A 62 18.23 15.72 -0.39
CA ARG A 62 19.63 15.31 -0.29
C ARG A 62 20.14 15.16 1.14
N GLY A 63 19.96 16.15 2.01
CA GLY A 63 20.49 16.08 3.39
C GLY A 63 19.88 14.94 4.22
N GLU A 64 18.57 14.71 4.05
CA GLU A 64 17.89 13.57 4.66
C GLU A 64 18.37 12.24 4.07
N LEU A 65 18.68 12.21 2.77
CA LEU A 65 19.19 11.03 2.09
C LEU A 65 20.64 10.71 2.47
N GLU A 66 21.48 11.73 2.66
CA GLU A 66 22.84 11.56 3.21
C GLU A 66 22.78 11.01 4.64
N HIS A 67 21.85 11.51 5.47
CA HIS A 67 21.60 10.93 6.79
C HIS A 67 21.09 9.48 6.70
N TYR A 68 20.18 9.18 5.77
CA TYR A 68 19.72 7.81 5.52
C TYR A 68 20.85 6.88 5.08
N MET A 69 21.82 7.37 4.31
CA MET A 69 22.94 6.58 3.80
C MET A 69 24.16 6.58 4.73
N ASN A 70 24.06 7.19 5.92
CA ASN A 70 25.13 7.21 6.91
C ASN A 70 25.10 5.95 7.77
N TYR A 71 25.90 4.95 7.38
CA TYR A 71 26.08 3.69 8.10
C TYR A 71 27.45 3.09 7.79
N THR A 72 27.89 2.14 8.61
CA THR A 72 29.08 1.34 8.32
C THR A 72 28.74 0.21 7.36
N SER A 73 29.37 0.18 6.19
CA SER A 73 29.21 -0.92 5.23
C SER A 73 29.61 -2.26 5.87
N GLY A 74 28.77 -3.28 5.71
CA GLY A 74 28.91 -4.58 6.38
C GLY A 74 28.64 -4.55 7.88
N GLY A 75 28.23 -3.43 8.48
CA GLY A 75 27.80 -3.32 9.87
C GLY A 75 26.30 -3.56 10.05
N GLU A 76 25.78 -3.24 11.25
CA GLU A 76 24.34 -3.21 11.53
C GLU A 76 23.71 -1.92 10.97
N CYS A 77 22.49 -2.02 10.41
CA CYS A 77 21.76 -0.86 9.93
C CYS A 77 21.22 -0.01 11.10
N PRO A 78 21.28 1.34 11.02
CA PRO A 78 20.66 2.20 12.02
C PRO A 78 19.15 1.93 12.16
N SER A 79 18.64 2.02 13.39
CA SER A 79 17.22 1.91 13.70
C SER A 79 16.49 3.20 13.30
N ASN A 80 16.14 3.30 12.02
CA ASN A 80 15.58 4.52 11.43
C ASN A 80 14.41 4.25 10.46
N GLU A 81 13.59 3.26 10.78
CA GLU A 81 12.44 2.87 9.97
C GLU A 81 11.42 4.01 9.80
N ALA A 82 11.06 4.72 10.88
CA ALA A 82 10.18 5.87 10.80
C ALA A 82 10.74 7.00 9.91
N PHE A 83 12.07 7.16 9.91
CA PHE A 83 12.76 8.10 9.02
C PHE A 83 12.71 7.65 7.55
N ALA A 84 12.93 6.35 7.31
CA ALA A 84 12.84 5.73 5.98
C ALA A 84 11.44 5.89 5.39
N GLN A 85 10.40 5.59 6.17
CA GLN A 85 9.01 5.77 5.77
C GLN A 85 8.70 7.24 5.43
N ARG A 86 9.20 8.20 6.22
CA ARG A 86 9.03 9.62 5.91
C ARG A 86 9.67 10.02 4.57
N LEU A 87 10.84 9.48 4.24
CA LEU A 87 11.46 9.70 2.93
C LEU A 87 10.59 9.12 1.80
N MET A 88 10.06 7.91 1.97
CA MET A 88 9.15 7.29 0.99
C MET A 88 7.91 8.15 0.76
N LEU A 89 7.29 8.67 1.83
CA LEU A 89 6.12 9.55 1.77
C LEU A 89 6.41 10.91 1.11
N LYS A 90 7.67 11.35 1.11
CA LYS A 90 8.15 12.52 0.36
C LYS A 90 8.39 12.21 -1.13
N GLY A 91 8.05 11.01 -1.59
CA GLY A 91 8.23 10.55 -2.97
C GLY A 91 9.60 9.92 -3.24
N CYS A 92 10.43 9.71 -2.21
CA CYS A 92 11.70 9.01 -2.36
C CYS A 92 11.49 7.50 -2.34
N GLU A 93 10.82 6.98 -3.37
CA GLU A 93 10.50 5.56 -3.53
C GLU A 93 10.90 5.06 -4.94
N PRO A 94 11.59 3.91 -5.05
CA PRO A 94 12.13 3.13 -3.95
C PRO A 94 13.31 3.84 -3.27
N LEU A 95 13.52 3.55 -1.98
CA LEU A 95 14.69 4.03 -1.25
C LEU A 95 15.98 3.40 -1.81
N PRO A 96 17.12 4.10 -1.74
CA PRO A 96 18.39 3.52 -2.15
C PRO A 96 18.73 2.29 -1.30
N ARG A 97 19.33 1.29 -1.96
CA ARG A 97 19.75 0.04 -1.32
C ARG A 97 20.90 0.32 -0.36
N ARG A 98 20.82 -0.24 0.85
CA ARG A 98 21.89 -0.15 1.84
C ARG A 98 22.79 -1.38 1.83
N ARG A 99 24.07 -1.19 2.18
CA ARG A 99 25.07 -2.25 2.38
C ARG A 99 25.30 -2.59 3.86
N CYS A 100 24.29 -2.47 4.69
CA CYS A 100 24.31 -2.87 6.11
C CYS A 100 23.36 -4.06 6.32
N ARG A 101 23.51 -4.77 7.46
CA ARG A 101 22.62 -5.87 7.86
C ARG A 101 21.48 -5.33 8.72
N PRO A 102 20.20 -5.59 8.37
CA PRO A 102 19.08 -5.23 9.22
C PRO A 102 19.23 -5.80 10.64
N ARG A 103 18.81 -5.02 11.64
CA ARG A 103 18.86 -5.45 13.04
C ARG A 103 17.96 -6.68 13.24
N THR A 104 18.47 -7.68 13.94
CA THR A 104 17.71 -8.89 14.30
C THR A 104 17.03 -8.68 15.66
N PRO A 105 15.75 -9.01 15.82
CA PRO A 105 15.08 -8.89 17.11
C PRO A 105 15.66 -9.87 18.14
N ALA A 106 15.77 -9.41 19.38
CA ALA A 106 16.32 -10.21 20.47
C ALA A 106 15.33 -11.33 20.86
N GLY A 107 15.83 -12.56 20.96
CA GLY A 107 15.01 -13.72 21.34
C GLY A 107 13.97 -14.11 20.29
N TYR A 108 14.27 -13.90 19.00
CA TYR A 108 13.39 -14.27 17.89
C TYR A 108 12.88 -15.71 18.02
N VAL A 109 11.58 -15.88 17.81
CA VAL A 109 10.89 -17.17 17.78
C VAL A 109 10.17 -17.27 16.44
N GLU A 110 10.22 -18.46 15.84
CA GLU A 110 9.52 -18.72 14.59
C GLU A 110 8.01 -18.51 14.73
N PRO A 111 7.33 -17.94 13.72
CA PRO A 111 5.89 -17.81 13.71
C PRO A 111 5.18 -19.17 13.83
N ALA A 112 3.93 -19.16 14.29
CA ALA A 112 3.09 -20.34 14.26
C ALA A 112 2.95 -20.88 12.82
N PRO A 113 2.81 -22.20 12.62
CA PRO A 113 2.58 -22.76 11.30
C PRO A 113 1.19 -22.36 10.77
N LEU A 114 1.03 -22.39 9.43
CA LEU A 114 -0.28 -22.30 8.82
C LEU A 114 -1.13 -23.54 9.17
N PRO A 115 -2.46 -23.38 9.38
CA PRO A 115 -3.24 -22.14 9.26
C PRO A 115 -3.29 -21.29 10.55
N ALA A 116 -2.69 -21.75 11.66
CA ALA A 116 -2.81 -21.09 12.96
C ALA A 116 -2.28 -19.65 12.96
N SER A 117 -1.19 -19.38 12.24
CA SER A 117 -0.62 -18.02 12.11
C SER A 117 -1.56 -17.01 11.48
N LEU A 118 -2.59 -17.42 10.71
CA LEU A 118 -3.53 -16.47 10.11
C LEU A 118 -4.30 -15.65 11.16
N TRP A 119 -4.51 -16.22 12.35
CA TRP A 119 -5.34 -15.66 13.42
C TRP A 119 -4.66 -15.59 14.78
N ALA A 120 -3.35 -15.82 14.83
CA ALA A 120 -2.55 -15.71 16.04
C ALA A 120 -1.82 -14.36 16.09
N ILE A 121 -1.78 -13.76 17.28
CA ILE A 121 -0.86 -12.64 17.55
C ILE A 121 0.56 -13.23 17.63
N PRO A 122 1.52 -12.75 16.82
CA PRO A 122 2.88 -13.25 16.87
C PRO A 122 3.58 -12.84 18.18
N PRO A 123 4.68 -13.52 18.56
CA PRO A 123 5.46 -13.15 19.73
C PRO A 123 6.01 -11.72 19.63
N ASP A 124 6.12 -11.01 20.75
CA ASP A 124 6.72 -9.66 20.78
C ASP A 124 8.19 -9.67 20.30
N THR A 125 8.87 -10.82 20.33
CA THR A 125 10.24 -10.99 19.84
C THR A 125 10.33 -11.16 18.32
N SER A 126 9.22 -11.07 17.58
CA SER A 126 9.21 -11.21 16.11
C SER A 126 9.72 -9.97 15.37
N ILE A 127 9.83 -8.80 16.04
CA ILE A 127 10.25 -7.53 15.43
C ILE A 127 11.09 -6.66 16.36
N VAL A 128 11.72 -5.63 15.80
CA VAL A 128 12.36 -4.54 16.55
C VAL A 128 11.34 -3.41 16.76
N TRP A 129 11.15 -2.98 18.01
CA TRP A 129 10.08 -2.05 18.39
C TRP A 129 10.49 -0.56 18.45
N ASP A 130 11.75 -0.24 18.16
CA ASP A 130 12.31 1.10 18.37
C ASP A 130 11.47 2.21 17.68
N ALA A 131 10.98 1.94 16.48
CA ALA A 131 10.27 2.90 15.63
C ALA A 131 8.80 3.17 16.02
N TYR A 132 8.21 2.39 16.93
CA TYR A 132 6.78 2.45 17.23
C TYR A 132 6.50 2.95 18.64
N THR A 133 5.34 3.59 18.83
CA THR A 133 4.88 4.03 20.15
C THR A 133 4.59 2.86 21.08
N CYS A 134 3.89 1.85 20.58
CA CYS A 134 3.70 0.57 21.25
C CYS A 134 5.00 -0.25 21.24
N LYS A 135 5.28 -0.95 22.35
CA LYS A 135 6.48 -1.80 22.53
C LYS A 135 6.18 -3.30 22.63
N ASN A 136 4.94 -3.69 22.37
CA ASN A 136 4.47 -5.06 22.28
C ASN A 136 3.13 -5.12 21.54
N TYR A 137 2.71 -6.30 21.11
CA TYR A 137 1.44 -6.50 20.43
C TYR A 137 0.24 -6.31 21.36
N SER A 138 0.35 -6.58 22.65
CA SER A 138 -0.74 -6.33 23.61
C SER A 138 -1.15 -4.85 23.63
N CYS A 139 -0.19 -3.93 23.54
CA CYS A 139 -0.44 -2.49 23.39
C CYS A 139 -1.21 -2.19 22.09
N LEU A 140 -0.83 -2.81 20.97
CA LEU A 140 -1.49 -2.63 19.68
C LEU A 140 -2.92 -3.17 19.67
N VAL A 141 -3.14 -4.37 20.22
CA VAL A 141 -4.46 -5.02 20.34
C VAL A 141 -5.39 -4.18 21.21
N ASN A 142 -4.88 -3.63 22.33
CA ASN A 142 -5.68 -2.84 23.26
C ASN A 142 -5.77 -1.35 22.90
N ARG A 143 -5.13 -0.91 21.81
CA ARG A 143 -5.02 0.51 21.43
C ARG A 143 -6.38 1.18 21.25
N GLY A 144 -7.39 0.45 20.77
CA GLY A 144 -8.75 0.97 20.62
C GLY A 144 -9.43 1.39 21.93
N ARG A 145 -8.91 0.94 23.08
CA ARG A 145 -9.39 1.32 24.42
C ARG A 145 -8.65 2.54 24.99
N ALA A 146 -7.52 2.91 24.40
CA ALA A 146 -6.73 4.07 24.82
C ALA A 146 -7.27 5.37 24.18
N ARG A 147 -7.09 6.48 24.90
CA ARG A 147 -7.35 7.82 24.35
C ARG A 147 -6.25 8.17 23.35
N GLY A 148 -6.63 8.50 22.13
CA GLY A 148 -5.68 8.93 21.09
C GLY A 148 -6.31 8.91 19.70
N THR A 149 -5.62 9.56 18.77
CA THR A 149 -5.91 9.52 17.33
C THR A 149 -4.82 8.69 16.68
N TYR A 150 -5.22 7.57 16.09
CA TYR A 150 -4.34 6.61 15.44
C TYR A 150 -4.94 6.27 14.09
N ASP A 151 -4.10 6.12 13.07
CA ASP A 151 -4.54 5.74 11.71
C ASP A 151 -5.29 4.40 11.73
N CYS A 152 -4.87 3.47 12.60
CA CYS A 152 -5.69 2.34 12.97
C CYS A 152 -5.74 2.07 14.47
N LYS A 153 -6.97 2.06 15.01
CA LYS A 153 -7.23 1.85 16.43
C LYS A 153 -7.31 0.37 16.83
N ASP A 154 -7.77 -0.50 15.94
CA ASP A 154 -8.09 -1.89 16.27
C ASP A 154 -7.72 -2.90 15.17
N CYS A 155 -6.88 -2.52 14.22
CA CYS A 155 -6.42 -3.41 13.14
C CYS A 155 -5.66 -4.66 13.65
N PHE A 156 -5.15 -4.63 14.88
CA PHE A 156 -4.42 -5.76 15.46
C PHE A 156 -5.31 -6.66 16.33
N ASP A 157 -6.56 -6.28 16.59
CA ASP A 157 -7.51 -7.09 17.37
C ASP A 157 -8.13 -8.20 16.49
N LEU A 158 -7.35 -9.26 16.29
CA LEU A 158 -7.75 -10.46 15.52
C LEU A 158 -8.92 -11.22 16.14
N GLY A 159 -9.14 -11.08 17.45
CA GLY A 159 -10.22 -11.75 18.18
C GLY A 159 -11.53 -10.96 18.21
N GLY A 160 -11.44 -9.63 18.07
CA GLY A 160 -12.55 -8.69 18.02
C GLY A 160 -12.88 -8.25 16.59
N ARG A 161 -12.70 -6.96 16.27
CA ARG A 161 -13.20 -6.36 15.03
C ARG A 161 -12.76 -7.12 13.78
N GLU A 162 -11.47 -7.48 13.68
CA GLU A 162 -10.92 -8.14 12.47
C GLU A 162 -11.50 -9.54 12.23
N LYS A 163 -11.99 -10.21 13.28
CA LYS A 163 -12.60 -11.54 13.17
C LYS A 163 -13.81 -11.54 12.24
N ASP A 164 -14.66 -10.51 12.29
CA ASP A 164 -15.93 -10.54 11.57
C ASP A 164 -15.90 -9.73 10.25
N ARG A 165 -14.79 -9.03 9.95
CA ARG A 165 -14.66 -8.23 8.73
C ARG A 165 -14.89 -9.06 7.47
N TRP A 166 -15.74 -8.54 6.59
CA TRP A 166 -16.17 -9.13 5.31
C TRP A 166 -16.85 -10.50 5.40
N MET A 167 -17.17 -10.98 6.61
CA MET A 167 -17.86 -12.27 6.83
C MET A 167 -19.36 -12.10 7.00
N ARG A 168 -19.79 -11.00 7.61
CA ARG A 168 -21.20 -10.66 7.83
C ARG A 168 -21.50 -9.31 7.20
N ARG A 169 -22.71 -9.16 6.67
CA ARG A 169 -23.23 -7.84 6.25
C ARG A 169 -23.60 -7.04 7.51
N GLY A 170 -23.25 -5.76 7.56
CA GLY A 170 -23.80 -4.85 8.55
C GLY A 170 -25.24 -4.48 8.16
N GLY A 171 -26.18 -4.61 9.10
CA GLY A 171 -27.61 -4.32 8.90
C GLY A 171 -28.51 -5.45 9.39
N GLY A 172 -29.60 -5.11 10.08
CA GLY A 172 -30.50 -6.02 10.79
C GLY A 172 -31.33 -6.99 9.91
N MET A 173 -32.24 -7.70 10.58
CA MET A 173 -33.04 -8.86 10.15
C MET A 173 -33.92 -8.71 8.89
N ASP A 174 -33.91 -7.56 8.22
CA ASP A 174 -34.77 -7.28 7.07
C ASP A 174 -33.97 -7.44 5.76
N GLY A 175 -34.21 -8.56 5.08
CA GLY A 175 -33.41 -9.06 3.95
C GLY A 175 -33.51 -8.28 2.62
N ASP A 176 -33.58 -6.94 2.63
CA ASP A 176 -33.31 -6.14 1.43
C ASP A 176 -31.83 -5.77 1.33
N ASP A 177 -31.07 -6.74 0.84
CA ASP A 177 -29.62 -6.72 0.74
C ASP A 177 -29.06 -5.80 -0.35
N ARG A 178 -29.90 -5.21 -1.21
CA ARG A 178 -29.42 -4.49 -2.40
C ARG A 178 -28.74 -3.17 -2.06
N GLY A 179 -29.05 -2.57 -0.92
CA GLY A 179 -28.55 -1.26 -0.48
C GLY A 179 -27.28 -1.24 0.38
N SER A 180 -26.84 -2.40 0.89
CA SER A 180 -25.73 -2.45 1.87
C SER A 180 -24.38 -2.04 1.26
N LEU A 181 -23.58 -1.31 2.03
CA LEU A 181 -22.18 -0.99 1.70
C LEU A 181 -21.22 -2.14 2.03
N ASP A 182 -21.63 -3.09 2.87
CA ASP A 182 -20.79 -4.19 3.36
C ASP A 182 -20.89 -5.39 2.43
N TYR A 183 -19.96 -5.47 1.48
CA TYR A 183 -19.86 -6.65 0.63
C TYR A 183 -19.10 -7.76 1.37
N THR A 184 -19.64 -8.98 1.34
CA THR A 184 -18.95 -10.14 1.91
C THR A 184 -18.01 -10.75 0.88
N ILE A 185 -16.92 -11.35 1.34
CA ILE A 185 -15.98 -12.06 0.45
C ILE A 185 -16.71 -13.13 -0.35
N ASP A 186 -17.56 -13.92 0.29
CA ASP A 186 -18.32 -14.97 -0.42
C ASP A 186 -19.30 -14.38 -1.44
N GLY A 187 -19.91 -13.23 -1.14
CA GLY A 187 -20.77 -12.52 -2.07
C GLY A 187 -20.01 -12.01 -3.30
N VAL A 188 -18.83 -11.46 -3.11
CA VAL A 188 -17.96 -11.00 -4.20
C VAL A 188 -17.46 -12.16 -5.05
N LEU A 189 -17.00 -13.25 -4.43
CA LEU A 189 -16.55 -14.44 -5.15
C LEU A 189 -17.68 -15.14 -5.91
N ALA A 190 -18.93 -15.06 -5.42
CA ALA A 190 -20.10 -15.58 -6.10
C ALA A 190 -20.56 -14.71 -7.29
N ALA A 191 -20.17 -13.43 -7.34
CA ALA A 191 -20.50 -12.51 -8.43
C ALA A 191 -19.67 -12.74 -9.70
N VAL A 192 -18.68 -13.63 -9.63
CA VAL A 192 -17.82 -14.03 -10.75
C VAL A 192 -17.85 -15.55 -10.94
N PRO A 193 -17.46 -16.07 -12.12
CA PRO A 193 -17.42 -17.51 -12.33
C PRO A 193 -16.52 -18.20 -11.29
N ARG A 194 -16.99 -19.31 -10.73
CA ARG A 194 -16.28 -20.02 -9.65
C ARG A 194 -14.86 -20.40 -10.10
N GLY A 195 -13.89 -20.22 -9.20
CA GLY A 195 -12.50 -20.59 -9.41
C GLY A 195 -11.70 -19.61 -10.29
N THR A 196 -12.28 -18.50 -10.76
CA THR A 196 -11.52 -17.53 -11.56
C THR A 196 -10.66 -16.61 -10.72
N VAL A 197 -11.04 -16.32 -9.47
CA VAL A 197 -10.24 -15.48 -8.56
C VAL A 197 -9.20 -16.34 -7.86
N ARG A 198 -7.92 -16.13 -8.16
CA ARG A 198 -6.80 -16.96 -7.66
C ARG A 198 -5.66 -16.12 -7.11
N ILE A 199 -5.41 -14.96 -7.71
CA ILE A 199 -4.41 -13.99 -7.28
C ILE A 199 -5.03 -12.60 -7.18
N GLY A 200 -4.79 -11.93 -6.06
CA GLY A 200 -5.29 -10.58 -5.83
C GLY A 200 -4.26 -9.63 -5.24
N LEU A 201 -4.63 -8.36 -5.22
CA LEU A 201 -3.93 -7.28 -4.55
C LEU A 201 -4.87 -6.60 -3.57
N ASP A 202 -4.41 -6.34 -2.35
CA ASP A 202 -5.11 -5.56 -1.34
C ASP A 202 -4.35 -4.26 -1.10
N ILE A 203 -4.90 -3.16 -1.60
CA ILE A 203 -4.28 -1.84 -1.49
C ILE A 203 -4.58 -1.28 -0.12
N GLY A 204 -3.54 -1.15 0.71
CA GLY A 204 -3.68 -0.62 2.05
C GLY A 204 -4.34 -1.58 3.04
N GLY A 205 -4.10 -2.88 2.89
CA GLY A 205 -4.77 -3.93 3.68
C GLY A 205 -4.42 -3.98 5.18
N GLY A 206 -3.68 -2.99 5.70
CA GLY A 206 -3.35 -2.86 7.11
C GLY A 206 -2.66 -4.10 7.65
N SER A 207 -3.32 -4.80 8.57
CA SER A 207 -2.81 -6.02 9.23
C SER A 207 -2.94 -7.29 8.38
N GLY A 208 -3.54 -7.22 7.19
CA GLY A 208 -3.63 -8.32 6.22
C GLY A 208 -4.83 -9.26 6.42
N THR A 209 -5.87 -8.82 7.12
CA THR A 209 -7.03 -9.68 7.43
C THR A 209 -7.81 -10.08 6.19
N PHE A 210 -7.95 -9.18 5.21
CA PHE A 210 -8.56 -9.53 3.93
C PHE A 210 -7.75 -10.64 3.24
N ALA A 211 -6.44 -10.49 3.16
CA ALA A 211 -5.55 -11.51 2.62
C ALA A 211 -5.64 -12.85 3.38
N ALA A 212 -5.77 -12.83 4.71
CA ALA A 212 -5.99 -14.04 5.52
C ALA A 212 -7.30 -14.75 5.14
N ARG A 213 -8.40 -14.00 5.03
CA ARG A 213 -9.72 -14.53 4.66
C ARG A 213 -9.77 -15.06 3.22
N MET A 214 -9.06 -14.42 2.31
CA MET A 214 -8.91 -14.86 0.93
C MET A 214 -8.04 -16.13 0.85
N ARG A 215 -7.00 -16.24 1.70
CA ARG A 215 -6.14 -17.42 1.81
C ARG A 215 -6.91 -18.66 2.27
N GLU A 216 -7.84 -18.52 3.22
CA GLU A 216 -8.75 -19.60 3.63
C GLU A 216 -9.59 -20.16 2.46
N ARG A 217 -9.76 -19.36 1.40
CA ARG A 217 -10.49 -19.72 0.17
C ARG A 217 -9.57 -20.08 -0.99
N GLY A 218 -8.27 -20.30 -0.71
CA GLY A 218 -7.29 -20.68 -1.72
C GLY A 218 -6.83 -19.53 -2.64
N VAL A 219 -7.10 -18.27 -2.29
CA VAL A 219 -6.66 -17.10 -3.05
C VAL A 219 -5.40 -16.51 -2.44
N THR A 220 -4.38 -16.29 -3.26
CA THR A 220 -3.15 -15.60 -2.84
C THR A 220 -3.32 -14.11 -3.03
N VAL A 221 -3.17 -13.33 -1.96
CA VAL A 221 -3.27 -11.86 -2.02
C VAL A 221 -1.96 -11.22 -1.61
N VAL A 222 -1.46 -10.32 -2.45
CA VAL A 222 -0.39 -9.39 -2.09
C VAL A 222 -1.00 -8.19 -1.40
N THR A 223 -0.54 -7.84 -0.20
CA THR A 223 -1.08 -6.74 0.59
C THR A 223 -0.10 -5.57 0.57
N THR A 224 -0.49 -4.42 0.03
CA THR A 224 0.31 -3.21 0.20
C THR A 224 0.01 -2.59 1.55
N THR A 225 1.06 -2.20 2.28
CA THR A 225 0.89 -1.54 3.58
C THR A 225 2.15 -0.75 3.94
N THR A 226 1.97 0.30 4.73
CA THR A 226 3.04 1.11 5.31
C THR A 226 2.96 1.00 6.83
N ASN A 227 4.08 1.20 7.52
CA ASN A 227 4.16 0.98 8.96
C ASN A 227 3.77 2.23 9.77
N PHE A 228 2.60 2.80 9.47
CA PHE A 228 2.06 3.96 10.18
C PHE A 228 1.71 3.62 11.64
N ASP A 229 2.58 4.03 12.56
CA ASP A 229 2.45 3.81 14.01
C ASP A 229 2.17 2.34 14.40
N GLY A 230 2.65 1.39 13.59
CA GLY A 230 2.48 -0.04 13.81
C GLY A 230 3.26 -0.87 12.79
N PRO A 231 3.71 -2.07 13.17
CA PRO A 231 4.56 -2.94 12.35
C PRO A 231 3.74 -3.75 11.33
N PHE A 232 2.91 -3.09 10.51
CA PHE A 232 1.96 -3.76 9.63
C PHE A 232 2.62 -4.76 8.67
N ASN A 233 3.69 -4.37 7.98
CA ASN A 233 4.39 -5.27 7.04
C ASN A 233 4.90 -6.55 7.73
N SER A 234 5.53 -6.41 8.90
CA SER A 234 6.05 -7.54 9.66
C SER A 234 4.92 -8.39 10.25
N PHE A 235 3.82 -7.77 10.68
CA PHE A 235 2.65 -8.49 11.18
C PHE A 235 1.96 -9.30 10.09
N VAL A 236 1.77 -8.74 8.89
CA VAL A 236 1.25 -9.46 7.72
C VAL A 236 2.17 -10.65 7.38
N ALA A 237 3.48 -10.44 7.35
CA ALA A 237 4.44 -11.51 7.08
C ALA A 237 4.43 -12.62 8.14
N ALA A 238 4.34 -12.28 9.44
CA ALA A 238 4.25 -13.24 10.54
C ALA A 238 2.99 -14.12 10.48
N ARG A 239 1.93 -13.64 9.80
CA ARG A 239 0.71 -14.41 9.52
C ARG A 239 0.86 -15.37 8.33
N GLY A 240 2.03 -15.43 7.69
CA GLY A 240 2.26 -16.23 6.49
C GLY A 240 1.65 -15.63 5.22
N LEU A 241 1.47 -14.32 5.18
CA LEU A 241 0.87 -13.57 4.07
C LEU A 241 1.91 -12.70 3.35
N VAL A 242 1.61 -12.28 2.12
CA VAL A 242 2.56 -11.50 1.30
C VAL A 242 2.36 -10.01 1.57
N ALA A 243 3.31 -9.40 2.29
CA ALA A 243 3.36 -7.96 2.51
C ALA A 243 4.22 -7.27 1.44
N LEU A 244 3.77 -6.12 0.95
CA LEU A 244 4.51 -5.26 0.04
C LEU A 244 4.54 -3.83 0.60
N HIS A 245 5.73 -3.37 1.00
CA HIS A 245 5.89 -2.01 1.49
C HIS A 245 5.88 -1.03 0.31
N LEU A 246 4.73 -0.43 0.05
CA LEU A 246 4.48 0.43 -1.11
C LEU A 246 3.55 1.58 -0.72
N ASN A 247 3.86 2.80 -1.15
CA ASN A 247 2.97 3.95 -0.97
C ASN A 247 1.94 4.05 -2.12
N VAL A 248 0.83 4.76 -1.89
CA VAL A 248 -0.26 4.90 -2.89
C VAL A 248 0.11 5.71 -4.14
N ALA A 249 1.15 6.55 -4.05
CA ALA A 249 1.66 7.34 -5.17
C ALA A 249 2.62 6.54 -6.07
N ALA A 250 3.05 5.35 -5.65
CA ALA A 250 3.88 4.48 -6.46
C ALA A 250 3.02 3.70 -7.47
N ARG A 251 3.55 3.52 -8.69
CA ARG A 251 2.98 2.61 -9.67
C ARG A 251 3.03 1.18 -9.12
N LEU A 252 1.94 0.45 -9.25
CA LEU A 252 1.82 -0.95 -8.85
C LEU A 252 2.85 -1.81 -9.59
N PRO A 253 3.74 -2.54 -8.86
CA PRO A 253 4.85 -3.29 -9.44
C PRO A 253 4.40 -4.66 -9.99
N PHE A 254 3.27 -4.68 -10.68
CA PHE A 254 2.73 -5.85 -11.37
C PHE A 254 2.73 -5.61 -12.87
N ALA A 255 2.95 -6.67 -13.65
CA ALA A 255 2.75 -6.60 -15.09
C ALA A 255 1.26 -6.46 -15.43
N ASP A 256 0.99 -5.90 -16.60
CA ASP A 256 -0.35 -5.64 -17.10
C ASP A 256 -1.15 -6.95 -17.19
N GLY A 257 -2.41 -6.92 -16.74
CA GLY A 257 -3.32 -8.05 -16.90
C GLY A 257 -2.99 -9.31 -16.09
N THR A 258 -2.27 -9.20 -14.98
CA THR A 258 -1.84 -10.37 -14.19
C THR A 258 -2.75 -10.72 -13.01
N LEU A 259 -3.56 -9.77 -12.51
CA LEU A 259 -4.38 -9.96 -11.31
C LEU A 259 -5.84 -10.32 -11.63
N ASP A 260 -6.46 -11.12 -10.75
CA ASP A 260 -7.89 -11.46 -10.82
C ASP A 260 -8.77 -10.48 -10.04
N LEU A 261 -8.24 -9.97 -8.92
CA LEU A 261 -8.94 -9.12 -7.99
C LEU A 261 -8.00 -8.01 -7.51
N VAL A 262 -8.49 -6.79 -7.46
CA VAL A 262 -7.89 -5.71 -6.66
C VAL A 262 -8.93 -5.31 -5.63
N HIS A 263 -8.53 -5.23 -4.37
CA HIS A 263 -9.34 -4.74 -3.27
C HIS A 263 -8.68 -3.46 -2.73
N SER A 264 -9.49 -2.50 -2.30
CA SER A 264 -9.03 -1.32 -1.58
C SER A 264 -10.09 -0.90 -0.59
N MET A 265 -9.72 -0.76 0.69
CA MET A 265 -10.59 -0.23 1.72
C MET A 265 -9.98 1.00 2.38
N HIS A 266 -10.73 2.11 2.40
CA HIS A 266 -10.37 3.40 3.00
C HIS A 266 -9.11 4.12 2.49
N VAL A 267 -8.19 3.45 1.79
CA VAL A 267 -6.94 4.06 1.29
C VAL A 267 -7.17 4.88 0.03
N LEU A 268 -7.79 4.31 -1.01
CA LEU A 268 -8.24 5.11 -2.15
C LEU A 268 -9.49 5.90 -1.73
N SER A 269 -9.35 7.22 -1.62
CA SER A 269 -10.37 8.10 -1.02
C SER A 269 -10.06 9.58 -1.33
N SER A 270 -10.97 10.50 -0.99
CA SER A 270 -10.90 11.94 -1.32
C SER A 270 -9.74 12.73 -0.69
N TRP A 271 -8.92 12.10 0.16
CA TRP A 271 -7.68 12.72 0.65
C TRP A 271 -6.56 12.73 -0.41
N ILE A 272 -6.66 11.87 -1.43
CA ILE A 272 -5.72 11.81 -2.55
C ILE A 272 -6.09 12.88 -3.58
N PRO A 273 -5.14 13.68 -4.10
CA PRO A 273 -5.41 14.62 -5.18
C PRO A 273 -6.03 13.94 -6.40
N ASP A 274 -7.07 14.53 -6.98
CA ASP A 274 -7.91 13.90 -8.02
C ASP A 274 -7.12 13.30 -9.19
N ALA A 275 -6.12 14.02 -9.72
CA ALA A 275 -5.29 13.53 -10.83
C ALA A 275 -4.45 12.30 -10.45
N VAL A 276 -3.97 12.24 -9.19
CA VAL A 276 -3.19 11.09 -8.69
C VAL A 276 -4.11 9.90 -8.46
N LEU A 277 -5.32 10.14 -7.92
CA LEU A 277 -6.32 9.10 -7.76
C LEU A 277 -6.75 8.50 -9.10
N GLU A 278 -7.01 9.35 -10.11
CA GLU A 278 -7.38 8.89 -11.44
C GLU A 278 -6.27 8.04 -12.08
N LEU A 279 -5.00 8.45 -11.95
CA LEU A 279 -3.86 7.64 -12.37
C LEU A 279 -3.78 6.30 -11.62
N ALA A 280 -4.00 6.28 -10.31
CA ALA A 280 -4.02 5.05 -9.53
C ALA A 280 -5.15 4.12 -9.98
N LEU A 281 -6.33 4.64 -10.30
CA LEU A 281 -7.46 3.85 -10.82
C LEU A 281 -7.16 3.27 -12.21
N PHE A 282 -6.51 4.02 -13.10
CA PHE A 282 -6.00 3.48 -14.36
C PHE A 282 -4.93 2.41 -14.14
N ASP A 283 -4.11 2.54 -13.10
CA ASP A 283 -3.11 1.54 -12.74
C ASP A 283 -3.76 0.24 -12.21
N VAL A 284 -4.82 0.35 -11.42
CA VAL A 284 -5.69 -0.78 -11.03
C VAL A 284 -6.31 -1.45 -12.27
N TYR A 285 -6.85 -0.66 -13.20
CA TYR A 285 -7.38 -1.17 -14.48
C TYR A 285 -6.30 -1.90 -15.28
N ARG A 286 -5.07 -1.37 -15.32
CA ARG A 286 -3.93 -1.96 -16.04
C ARG A 286 -3.57 -3.34 -15.49
N VAL A 287 -3.43 -3.48 -14.17
CA VAL A 287 -2.97 -4.76 -13.55
C VAL A 287 -4.03 -5.86 -13.57
N LEU A 288 -5.32 -5.49 -13.63
CA LEU A 288 -6.41 -6.46 -13.75
C LEU A 288 -6.45 -7.10 -15.14
N ARG A 289 -6.66 -8.42 -15.19
CA ARG A 289 -6.91 -9.14 -16.44
C ARG A 289 -8.33 -8.89 -16.97
N PRO A 290 -8.63 -9.16 -18.26
CA PRO A 290 -9.99 -9.07 -18.78
C PRO A 290 -10.97 -9.93 -17.94
N GLY A 291 -12.06 -9.33 -17.46
CA GLY A 291 -13.01 -9.95 -16.54
C GLY A 291 -12.57 -10.00 -15.07
N GLY A 292 -11.37 -9.50 -14.73
CA GLY A 292 -10.93 -9.29 -13.35
C GLY A 292 -11.77 -8.19 -12.67
N VAL A 293 -11.76 -8.18 -11.35
CA VAL A 293 -12.65 -7.34 -10.55
C VAL A 293 -11.86 -6.38 -9.69
N PHE A 294 -12.29 -5.12 -9.66
CA PHE A 294 -11.93 -4.15 -8.65
C PHE A 294 -13.06 -4.05 -7.63
N TRP A 295 -12.75 -4.41 -6.38
CA TRP A 295 -13.62 -4.21 -5.24
C TRP A 295 -13.15 -2.95 -4.50
N LEU A 296 -13.92 -1.88 -4.65
CA LEU A 296 -13.76 -0.65 -3.90
C LEU A 296 -14.66 -0.70 -2.66
N ASP A 297 -14.07 -0.69 -1.48
CA ASP A 297 -14.77 -0.86 -0.22
C ASP A 297 -14.75 0.43 0.61
N HIS A 298 -15.92 1.01 0.87
CA HIS A 298 -16.07 2.24 1.68
C HIS A 298 -15.10 3.38 1.26
N PHE A 299 -15.09 3.70 -0.02
CA PHE A 299 -14.44 4.92 -0.54
C PHE A 299 -15.14 6.15 0.04
N PHE A 300 -14.39 7.06 0.63
CA PHE A 300 -14.93 8.26 1.25
C PHE A 300 -14.84 9.48 0.35
N CYS A 301 -15.90 10.29 0.33
CA CYS A 301 -15.92 11.61 -0.28
C CYS A 301 -16.97 12.53 0.37
N LEU A 302 -16.91 13.82 0.05
CA LEU A 302 -18.00 14.75 0.32
C LEU A 302 -19.13 14.57 -0.71
N GLY A 303 -20.38 14.80 -0.31
CA GLY A 303 -21.55 14.63 -1.18
C GLY A 303 -21.48 15.50 -2.43
N ALA A 304 -21.03 16.76 -2.29
CA ALA A 304 -20.79 17.65 -3.43
C ALA A 304 -19.77 17.10 -4.45
N GLN A 305 -18.85 16.23 -4.04
CA GLN A 305 -17.85 15.61 -4.92
C GLN A 305 -18.33 14.33 -5.58
N LEU A 306 -19.36 13.66 -5.02
CA LEU A 306 -19.84 12.38 -5.49
C LEU A 306 -20.24 12.44 -6.98
N ASP A 307 -21.19 13.31 -7.30
CA ASP A 307 -21.73 13.44 -8.67
C ASP A 307 -20.84 14.33 -9.54
N ALA A 308 -20.21 15.36 -8.97
CA ALA A 308 -19.44 16.34 -9.72
C ALA A 308 -18.03 15.85 -10.11
N THR A 309 -17.43 14.98 -9.30
CA THR A 309 -16.02 14.59 -9.45
C THR A 309 -15.87 13.08 -9.61
N TYR A 310 -16.31 12.29 -8.63
CA TYR A 310 -15.93 10.88 -8.54
C TYR A 310 -16.72 9.98 -9.49
N LEU A 311 -18.03 10.16 -9.62
CA LEU A 311 -18.82 9.39 -10.60
C LEU A 311 -18.28 9.58 -12.03
N PRO A 312 -18.09 10.81 -12.55
CA PRO A 312 -17.47 11.02 -13.86
C PRO A 312 -16.06 10.41 -13.97
N MET A 313 -15.26 10.45 -12.91
CA MET A 313 -13.94 9.84 -12.89
C MET A 313 -14.02 8.33 -13.07
N PHE A 314 -14.87 7.62 -12.30
CA PHE A 314 -15.04 6.17 -12.44
C PHE A 314 -15.55 5.75 -13.82
N GLU A 315 -16.44 6.53 -14.43
CA GLU A 315 -16.91 6.27 -15.81
C GLU A 315 -15.75 6.35 -16.83
N ARG A 316 -14.84 7.33 -16.69
CA ARG A 316 -13.69 7.48 -17.60
C ARG A 316 -12.71 6.32 -17.55
N ILE A 317 -12.60 5.61 -16.42
CA ILE A 317 -11.68 4.46 -16.31
C ILE A 317 -12.15 3.28 -17.18
N GLY A 318 -13.46 3.14 -17.41
CA GLY A 318 -14.02 2.11 -18.30
C GLY A 318 -14.29 0.75 -17.65
N PHE A 319 -14.54 0.70 -16.32
CA PHE A 319 -15.03 -0.52 -15.68
C PHE A 319 -16.54 -0.72 -15.90
N GLU A 320 -16.96 -1.98 -16.04
CA GLU A 320 -18.38 -2.37 -15.97
C GLU A 320 -18.83 -2.43 -14.51
N LYS A 321 -19.93 -1.75 -14.16
CA LYS A 321 -20.49 -1.79 -12.80
C LYS A 321 -21.28 -3.09 -12.58
N LEU A 322 -20.76 -4.00 -11.77
CA LEU A 322 -21.52 -5.18 -11.30
C LEU A 322 -22.40 -4.82 -10.12
N ARG A 323 -21.88 -3.96 -9.22
CA ARG A 323 -22.60 -3.47 -8.06
C ARG A 323 -22.08 -2.10 -7.67
N TRP A 324 -22.98 -1.20 -7.27
CA TRP A 324 -22.64 0.14 -6.82
C TRP A 324 -23.62 0.54 -5.72
N ASN A 325 -23.09 0.87 -4.54
CA ASN A 325 -23.86 1.31 -3.40
C ASN A 325 -23.21 2.56 -2.83
N ALA A 326 -24.01 3.58 -2.52
CA ALA A 326 -23.57 4.79 -1.85
C ALA A 326 -24.46 5.03 -0.63
N GLY A 327 -23.85 5.41 0.49
CA GLY A 327 -24.55 5.66 1.75
C GLY A 327 -23.90 6.80 2.52
N ARG A 328 -24.70 7.52 3.30
CA ARG A 328 -24.19 8.62 4.13
C ARG A 328 -23.34 8.08 5.26
N LYS A 329 -22.21 8.74 5.51
CA LYS A 329 -21.36 8.53 6.66
C LYS A 329 -21.85 9.44 7.79
N LEU A 330 -22.36 8.84 8.86
CA LEU A 330 -23.08 9.54 9.94
C LEU A 330 -22.30 9.62 11.26
N ASP A 331 -21.09 9.07 11.32
CA ASP A 331 -20.25 9.02 12.52
C ASP A 331 -19.84 10.40 13.05
N ARG A 332 -19.80 11.41 12.17
CA ARG A 332 -19.45 12.80 12.49
C ARG A 332 -20.62 13.79 12.41
N GLY A 333 -21.85 13.30 12.25
CA GLY A 333 -23.04 14.13 12.05
C GLY A 333 -23.47 14.24 10.58
N ILE A 334 -24.77 14.43 10.36
CA ILE A 334 -25.39 14.47 9.02
C ILE A 334 -25.02 15.73 8.23
N GLU A 335 -24.67 16.80 8.95
CA GLU A 335 -24.29 18.12 8.44
C GLU A 335 -22.94 18.13 7.72
N MET A 336 -22.10 17.12 7.97
CA MET A 336 -20.80 17.00 7.30
C MET A 336 -20.92 16.61 5.82
N ASP A 337 -22.09 16.11 5.40
CA ASP A 337 -22.37 15.61 4.06
C ASP A 337 -21.27 14.65 3.55
N GLU A 338 -20.84 13.75 4.42
CA GLU A 338 -19.84 12.73 4.13
C GLU A 338 -20.53 11.47 3.59
N TRP A 339 -19.92 10.83 2.59
CA TRP A 339 -20.46 9.66 1.91
C TRP A 339 -19.43 8.54 1.82
N TYR A 340 -19.94 7.31 1.85
CA TYR A 340 -19.22 6.12 1.48
C TYR A 340 -19.78 5.54 0.19
N ILE A 341 -18.88 5.10 -0.69
CA ILE A 341 -19.19 4.29 -1.86
C ILE A 341 -18.56 2.90 -1.69
N SER A 342 -19.35 1.85 -1.89
CA SER A 342 -18.85 0.49 -2.10
C SER A 342 -19.23 0.02 -3.50
N ALA A 343 -18.27 -0.45 -4.27
CA ALA A 343 -18.47 -0.83 -5.67
C ALA A 343 -17.75 -2.12 -6.03
N LEU A 344 -18.40 -2.92 -6.86
CA LEU A 344 -17.82 -4.08 -7.52
C LEU A 344 -17.78 -3.78 -9.01
N LEU A 345 -16.57 -3.58 -9.51
CA LEU A 345 -16.29 -3.07 -10.85
C LEU A 345 -15.53 -4.14 -11.63
N ARG A 346 -15.99 -4.51 -12.82
CA ARG A 346 -15.37 -5.55 -13.65
C ARG A 346 -14.65 -4.93 -14.82
N LYS A 347 -13.41 -5.36 -15.07
CA LYS A 347 -12.71 -4.99 -16.30
C LYS A 347 -13.41 -5.65 -17.50
N PRO A 348 -13.81 -4.90 -18.54
CA PRO A 348 -14.41 -5.47 -19.74
C PRO A 348 -13.56 -6.60 -20.32
N ARG A 349 -14.22 -7.58 -20.94
CA ARG A 349 -13.53 -8.70 -21.61
C ARG A 349 -13.09 -8.37 -23.04
N ARG A 350 -13.59 -7.27 -23.61
CA ARG A 350 -13.35 -6.83 -24.99
C ARG A 350 -13.32 -5.32 -25.05
#